data_AF-A0A0D0KML8-F1
#
_entry.id   AF-A0A0D0KML8-F1
#
_cell.length_a   1.000
_cell.length_b   1.000
_cell.length_c   1.000
_cell.angle_alpha   90.00
_cell.angle_beta   90.00
_cell.angle_gamma   90.00
#
_symmetry.space_group_name_H-M   'P 1'
#
loop_
_entity.id
_entity.type
_entity.pdbx_description
1 polymer ?
#
loop_
_entity_poly.entity_id
_entity_poly.type
_entity_poly.pdbx_seq_one_letter_code
_entity_poly.pdbx_strand_id
1 'polypeptide(L)' 'MLDELVALRRQTVEHPFASIKHLILGNARLLMRHTSGARAEFSLAVMAYNLKRAFNMKGAAWMHQALRG' A
#
# COMPACT_ATOMS: atom_id res chain seq x y z
N MET A 1 26.88 -9.76 -1.67
CA MET A 1 26.26 -9.08 -2.84
C MET A 1 24.83 -9.54 -3.15
N LEU A 2 24.57 -10.78 -3.57
CA LEU A 2 23.18 -11.24 -3.84
C LEU A 2 22.32 -11.29 -2.57
N ASP A 3 22.87 -11.79 -1.46
CA ASP A 3 22.16 -11.86 -0.17
C ASP A 3 21.82 -10.47 0.39
N GLU A 4 22.73 -9.51 0.24
CA GLU A 4 22.51 -8.12 0.68
C GLU A 4 21.39 -7.44 -0.12
N LEU A 5 21.31 -7.69 -1.44
CA LEU A 5 20.23 -7.18 -2.29
C LEU A 5 18.86 -7.76 -1.91
N VAL A 6 18.80 -9.04 -1.56
CA VAL A 6 17.57 -9.69 -1.09
C VAL A 6 17.16 -9.12 0.28
N ALA A 7 18.11 -8.92 1.19
CA ALA A 7 17.86 -8.32 2.49
C ALA A 7 17.33 -6.87 2.37
N LEU A 8 17.97 -6.05 1.52
CA LEU A 8 17.57 -4.67 1.28
C LEU A 8 16.15 -4.58 0.68
N ARG A 9 15.80 -5.47 -0.25
CA ARG A 9 14.44 -5.55 -0.80
C ARG A 9 13.40 -5.86 0.27
N ARG A 10 13.68 -6.81 1.17
CA ARG A 10 12.77 -7.13 2.28
C ARG A 10 12.56 -5.93 3.20
N GLN A 11 13.64 -5.29 3.62
CA GLN A 11 13.58 -4.09 4.47
C GLN A 11 12.80 -2.94 3.79
N THR A 12 12.98 -2.76 2.48
CA THR A 12 12.29 -1.70 1.72
C THR A 12 10.78 -1.92 1.67
N VAL A 13 10.33 -3.17 1.57
CA VAL A 13 8.89 -3.48 1.49
C VAL A 13 8.22 -3.60 2.86
N GLU A 14 8.99 -3.87 3.92
CA GLU A 14 8.47 -3.97 5.29
C GLU A 14 7.73 -2.68 5.72
N HIS A 15 8.26 -1.51 5.38
CA HIS A 15 7.61 -0.25 5.74
C HIS A 15 6.24 -0.03 5.05
N PRO A 16 6.08 -0.24 3.73
CA PRO A 16 4.77 -0.30 3.07
C PRO A 16 3.82 -1.32 3.69
N PHE A 17 4.28 -2.54 3.97
CA PHE A 17 3.44 -3.59 4.56
C PHE A 17 2.98 -3.22 5.97
N ALA A 18 3.86 -2.67 6.80
CA ALA A 18 3.50 -2.18 8.13
C ALA A 18 2.46 -1.04 8.03
N SER A 19 2.66 -0.11 7.10
CA SER A 19 1.72 1.00 6.88
C SER A 19 0.34 0.51 6.47
N ILE A 20 0.26 -0.44 5.53
CA ILE A 20 -1.01 -1.04 5.11
C ILE A 20 -1.68 -1.74 6.29
N LYS A 21 -0.93 -2.55 7.04
CA LYS A 21 -1.43 -3.37 8.14
C LYS A 21 -1.97 -2.53 9.31
N HIS A 22 -1.26 -1.48 9.69
CA HIS A 22 -1.55 -0.71 10.91
C HIS A 22 -2.28 0.62 10.65
N LEU A 23 -2.07 1.26 9.50
CA LEU A 23 -2.62 2.59 9.22
C LEU A 23 -3.83 2.55 8.27
N ILE A 24 -3.94 1.52 7.43
CA ILE A 24 -5.05 1.39 6.48
C ILE A 24 -6.06 0.36 6.97
N LEU A 25 -5.60 -0.86 7.29
CA LEU A 25 -6.45 -1.89 7.88
C LEU A 25 -6.69 -1.66 9.39
N GLY A 26 -5.93 -0.75 10.02
CA GLY A 26 -6.04 -0.39 11.43
C GLY A 26 -5.58 -1.49 12.38
N ASN A 27 -6.38 -2.53 12.55
CA ASN A 27 -6.14 -3.63 13.49
C ASN A 27 -5.61 -4.91 12.83
N ALA A 28 -5.15 -4.83 11.58
CA ALA A 28 -4.69 -5.96 10.77
C ALA A 28 -5.72 -7.09 10.55
N ARG A 29 -7.01 -6.85 10.82
CA ARG A 29 -8.07 -7.83 10.57
C ARG A 29 -8.72 -7.57 9.23
N LEU A 30 -9.08 -8.68 8.57
CA LEU A 30 -9.93 -8.67 7.39
C LEU A 30 -11.39 -8.73 7.83
N LEU A 31 -12.24 -7.99 7.14
CA LEU A 31 -13.68 -7.92 7.43
C LEU A 31 -14.45 -9.06 6.76
N MET A 32 -14.01 -9.46 5.56
CA MET A 32 -14.62 -10.48 4.73
C MET A 32 -14.00 -11.85 5.00
N ARG A 33 -14.81 -12.89 4.73
CA ARG A 33 -14.37 -14.28 4.79
C ARG A 33 -13.88 -14.75 3.41
N HIS A 34 -13.10 -15.83 3.42
CA HIS A 34 -12.53 -16.48 2.23
C HIS A 34 -11.48 -15.64 1.49
N THR A 35 -10.75 -16.29 0.59
CA THR A 35 -9.64 -15.68 -0.16
C THR A 35 -10.08 -14.61 -1.15
N SER A 36 -11.30 -14.71 -1.69
CA SER A 36 -11.88 -13.70 -2.57
C SER A 36 -12.11 -12.37 -1.83
N GLY A 37 -12.68 -12.41 -0.62
CA GLY A 37 -12.86 -11.24 0.24
C GLY A 37 -11.52 -10.64 0.67
N ALA A 38 -10.58 -11.49 1.11
CA ALA A 38 -9.23 -11.06 1.46
C ALA A 38 -8.52 -10.34 0.30
N ARG A 39 -8.64 -10.85 -0.93
CA ARG A 39 -8.06 -10.20 -2.13
C ARG A 39 -8.68 -8.84 -2.40
N ALA A 40 -10.00 -8.70 -2.24
CA ALA A 40 -10.68 -7.42 -2.43
C ALA A 40 -10.19 -6.38 -1.43
N GLU A 41 -10.14 -6.74 -0.14
CA GLU A 41 -9.65 -5.84 0.92
C GLU A 41 -8.19 -5.45 0.73
N PHE A 42 -7.31 -6.41 0.43
CA PHE A 42 -5.91 -6.10 0.16
C PHE A 42 -5.73 -5.23 -1.07
N SER A 43 -6.53 -5.43 -2.12
CA SER A 43 -6.47 -4.60 -3.33
C SER A 43 -6.86 -3.15 -3.03
N LEU A 44 -7.92 -2.94 -2.25
CA LEU A 44 -8.33 -1.61 -1.79
C LEU A 44 -7.28 -0.98 -0.88
N ALA A 45 -6.69 -1.74 0.04
CA ALA A 45 -5.70 -1.22 0.96
C ALA A 45 -4.39 -0.82 0.24
N VAL A 46 -3.94 -1.62 -0.73
CA VAL A 46 -2.80 -1.27 -1.58
C VAL A 46 -3.10 -0.04 -2.44
N MET A 47 -4.30 0.06 -3.01
CA MET A 47 -4.73 1.25 -3.77
C MET A 47 -4.68 2.51 -2.89
N ALA A 48 -5.26 2.44 -1.69
CA ALA A 48 -5.23 3.55 -0.73
C ALA A 48 -3.80 3.95 -0.33
N TYR A 49 -2.92 2.97 -0.10
CA TYR A 49 -1.50 3.23 0.17
C TYR A 49 -0.84 3.97 -1.00
N ASN A 50 -1.03 3.47 -2.22
CA ASN A 50 -0.45 4.06 -3.42
C ASN A 50 -0.95 5.49 -3.67
N LEU A 51 -2.24 5.75 -3.48
CA LEU A 51 -2.82 7.09 -3.60
C LEU A 51 -2.27 8.04 -2.55
N LYS A 52 -2.20 7.63 -1.28
CA LYS A 52 -1.55 8.43 -0.21
C LYS A 52 -0.09 8.73 -0.53
N ARG A 53 0.65 7.73 -1.03
CA ARG A 53 2.05 7.89 -1.41
C ARG A 53 2.20 8.86 -2.58
N ALA A 54 1.38 8.72 -3.62
CA ALA A 54 1.38 9.62 -4.78
C ALA A 54 1.06 11.06 -4.36
N PHE A 55 0.05 11.25 -3.50
CA PHE A 55 -0.29 12.55 -2.93
C PHE A 55 0.90 13.17 -2.20
N ASN A 56 1.56 12.42 -1.31
CA ASN A 56 2.70 12.93 -0.55
C ASN A 56 3.92 13.24 -1.44
N MET A 57 4.13 12.48 -2.52
CA MET A 57 5.28 12.69 -3.42
C MET A 57 5.04 13.77 -4.48
N LYS A 58 3.81 13.92 -4.97
CA LYS A 58 3.49 14.75 -6.14
C LYS A 58 2.58 15.94 -5.82
N GLY A 59 1.88 15.91 -4.68
CA GLY A 59 0.97 16.95 -4.24
C GLY A 59 -0.43 16.89 -4.89
N ALA A 60 -1.34 17.69 -4.32
CA ALA A 60 -2.75 17.73 -4.70
C ALA A 60 -2.98 18.20 -6.15
N ALA A 61 -2.25 19.22 -6.59
CA ALA A 61 -2.40 19.78 -7.94
C ALA A 61 -2.08 18.75 -9.02
N TRP A 62 -0.98 18.02 -8.86
CA TRP A 62 -0.59 16.95 -9.79
C TRP A 62 -1.63 15.82 -9.80
N MET A 63 -2.10 15.37 -8.63
CA MET A 63 -3.14 14.33 -8.57
C MET A 63 -4.45 14.80 -9.20
N HIS A 64 -4.87 16.04 -8.97
CA HIS A 64 -6.07 16.58 -9.59
C HIS A 64 -5.97 16.56 -11.11
N GLN A 65 -4.82 16.95 -11.67
CA GLN A 65 -4.60 16.89 -13.11
C GLN A 65 -4.61 15.44 -13.63
N ALA A 66 -3.93 14.52 -12.94
CA ALA A 66 -3.88 13.11 -13.33
C ALA A 66 -5.26 12.42 -13.34
N LEU A 67 -6.17 12.86 -12.47
CA LEU A 67 -7.53 12.32 -12.39
C LEU A 67 -8.51 12.95 -13.39
N ARG A 68 -8.14 14.06 -14.06
CA ARG A 68 -9.07 14.81 -14.92
C ARG A 68 -9.32 14.19 -16.30
N GLY A 69 -8.51 13.22 -16.75
CA GLY A 69 -8.69 12.53 -18.02
C GLY A 69 -8.54 13.42 -19.23
#